data_AF-A0A5J4N5K1-F1
#
_entry.id   AF-A0A5J4N5K1-F1
#
_cell.length_a   1.000
_cell.length_b   1.000
_cell.length_c   1.000
_cell.angle_alpha   90.00
_cell.angle_beta   90.00
_cell.angle_gamma   90.00
#
_symmetry.space_group_name_H-M   'P 1'
#
loop_
_entity.id
_entity.type
_entity.pdbx_description
1 polymer ?
#
loop_
_entity_poly.entity_id
_entity_poly.type
_entity_poly.pdbx_seq_one_letter_code
_entity_poly.pdbx_strand_id
1 'polypeptide(L)'
;MPIDLKDSRNRDYVSSLFCEYLQREHRSDLIRLTTQPAHVHFSLVVHFNYLCEFDNLFSELLLIRPLDTLLLLDEGLRAALKLNCIESDKPTTHNPFLNVHTRLTALPVIPEVHRETIPWSSDVGKFIALRGTVSRVGPVQVLQGRMMFTCSKCGFQFYVDANFESHFSIKPPRFCPNRDLPCSSPYLRPSPDRVFYAKNYQEVWIHERFRCLTVGVMPRSISASFEDDLLETVKPGDDVVINGIVTRRWQPPKDGVPCGILLWIKVNYVENLSELKTGVNASHVPSERVAEFESFWSKHNTFLDALESRNILLRSLCPEVCGMYLVKLSLALLLAGAPEWSCSTRKFI
;
A
#
# COMPACT_ATOMS: atom_id res chain seq x y z
N MET A 1 21.72 20.12 5.65
CA MET A 1 21.18 19.91 7.02
C MET A 1 19.79 19.35 6.84
N PRO A 2 19.44 18.24 7.51
CA PRO A 2 18.13 17.63 7.34
C PRO A 2 17.05 18.63 7.78
N ILE A 3 16.00 18.75 6.96
CA ILE A 3 14.88 19.66 7.21
C ILE A 3 14.16 19.21 8.49
N ASP A 4 14.00 20.13 9.44
CA ASP A 4 13.24 19.83 10.66
C ASP A 4 11.73 19.88 10.35
N LEU A 5 11.12 18.69 10.30
CA LEU A 5 9.67 18.52 10.10
C LEU A 5 8.85 18.95 11.32
N LYS A 6 9.46 19.42 12.41
CA LYS A 6 8.74 20.05 13.52
C LYS A 6 8.29 21.48 13.22
N ASP A 7 8.94 22.19 12.29
CA ASP A 7 8.48 23.50 11.81
C ASP A 7 7.31 23.29 10.83
N SER A 8 6.18 23.95 11.09
CA SER A 8 4.99 23.87 10.23
C SER A 8 5.29 24.34 8.81
N ARG A 9 6.15 25.35 8.64
CA ARG A 9 6.49 25.88 7.31
C ARG A 9 7.21 24.85 6.45
N ASN A 10 8.09 24.06 7.05
CA ASN A 10 8.81 23.01 6.36
C ASN A 10 7.86 21.88 5.93
N ARG A 11 6.90 21.53 6.79
CA ARG A 11 5.86 20.54 6.44
C ARG A 11 5.02 21.01 5.25
N ASP A 12 4.55 22.26 5.29
CA ASP A 12 3.75 22.84 4.23
C ASP A 12 4.54 22.91 2.92
N TYR A 13 5.83 23.24 2.99
CA TYR A 13 6.72 23.21 1.83
C TYR A 13 6.79 21.81 1.19
N VAL A 14 7.07 20.75 1.97
CA VAL A 14 7.14 19.38 1.46
C VAL A 14 5.82 18.92 0.84
N SER A 15 4.70 19.20 1.50
CA SER A 15 3.36 18.86 0.98
C SER A 15 3.05 19.63 -0.32
N SER A 16 3.45 20.90 -0.43
CA SER A 16 3.28 21.71 -1.64
C SER A 16 4.14 21.22 -2.80
N LEU A 17 5.40 20.87 -2.53
CA LEU A 17 6.33 20.30 -3.51
C LEU A 17 5.82 18.97 -4.06
N PHE A 18 5.28 18.11 -3.19
CA PHE A 18 4.68 16.85 -3.65
C PHE A 18 3.40 17.08 -4.47
N CYS A 19 2.59 18.08 -4.10
CA CYS A 19 1.43 18.48 -4.88
C CYS A 19 1.82 18.93 -6.31
N GLU A 20 2.91 19.69 -6.45
CA GLU A 20 3.45 20.10 -7.76
C GLU A 20 3.88 18.90 -8.60
N TYR A 21 4.63 17.96 -8.01
CA TYR A 21 5.02 16.69 -8.65
C TYR A 21 3.79 15.94 -9.19
N LEU A 22 2.75 15.78 -8.37
CA LEU A 22 1.53 15.07 -8.74
C LEU A 22 0.78 15.73 -9.90
N GLN A 23 0.73 17.06 -9.94
CA GLN A 23 0.08 17.79 -11.03
C GLN A 23 0.81 17.62 -12.36
N ARG A 24 2.13 17.47 -12.31
CA ARG A 24 2.99 17.33 -13.49
C ARG A 24 2.97 15.90 -14.04
N GLU A 25 3.22 14.90 -13.19
CA GLU A 25 3.46 13.52 -13.62
C GLU A 25 2.22 12.60 -13.50
N HIS A 26 1.27 12.91 -12.60
CA HIS A 26 0.12 12.04 -12.29
C HIS A 26 -1.25 12.68 -12.60
N ARG A 27 -1.31 13.63 -13.54
CA ARG A 27 -2.54 14.37 -13.85
C ARG A 27 -3.73 13.47 -14.22
N SER A 28 -3.48 12.43 -15.02
CA SER A 28 -4.53 11.47 -15.42
C SER A 28 -5.08 10.70 -14.23
N ASP A 29 -4.21 10.28 -13.31
CA ASP A 29 -4.59 9.51 -12.13
C ASP A 29 -5.40 10.38 -11.16
N LEU A 30 -5.02 11.65 -10.98
CA LEU A 30 -5.78 12.60 -10.18
C LEU A 30 -7.20 12.79 -10.69
N ILE A 31 -7.40 12.92 -12.01
CA ILE A 31 -8.74 13.05 -12.61
C ILE A 31 -9.57 11.79 -12.34
N ARG A 32 -8.95 10.59 -12.44
CA ARG A 32 -9.62 9.32 -12.14
C ARG A 32 -10.05 9.24 -10.69
N LEU A 33 -9.18 9.64 -9.75
CA LEU A 33 -9.46 9.66 -8.32
C LEU A 33 -10.55 10.66 -7.94
N THR A 34 -10.62 11.82 -8.60
CA THR A 34 -11.68 12.82 -8.37
C THR A 34 -13.08 12.31 -8.72
N THR A 35 -13.19 11.36 -9.65
CA THR A 35 -14.48 10.84 -10.12
C THR A 35 -15.07 9.76 -9.21
N GLN A 36 -14.32 9.29 -8.22
CA GLN A 36 -14.67 8.11 -7.43
C GLN A 36 -15.46 8.45 -6.15
N PRO A 37 -16.24 7.49 -5.60
CA PRO A 37 -17.10 7.73 -4.44
C PRO A 37 -16.31 7.94 -3.14
N ALA A 38 -16.72 8.93 -2.34
CA ALA A 38 -16.07 9.35 -1.10
C ALA A 38 -15.89 8.26 -0.02
N HIS A 39 -16.67 7.18 -0.07
CA HIS A 39 -16.71 6.16 0.98
C HIS A 39 -15.66 5.06 0.82
N VAL A 40 -14.99 5.00 -0.33
CA VAL A 40 -14.01 3.96 -0.63
C VAL A 40 -12.60 4.53 -0.44
N HIS A 41 -11.69 3.69 0.01
CA HIS A 41 -10.28 4.04 0.10
C HIS A 41 -9.59 3.86 -1.25
N PHE A 42 -8.80 4.85 -1.61
CA PHE A 42 -8.08 4.85 -2.88
C PHE A 42 -6.59 5.03 -2.66
N SER A 43 -5.82 4.31 -3.46
CA SER A 43 -4.37 4.44 -3.49
C SER A 43 -3.91 5.07 -4.79
N LEU A 44 -2.96 6.00 -4.67
CA LEU A 44 -2.13 6.42 -5.79
C LEU A 44 -0.77 5.75 -5.67
N VAL A 45 -0.39 5.02 -6.70
CA VAL A 45 0.87 4.30 -6.77
C VAL A 45 1.92 5.23 -7.38
N VAL A 46 2.98 5.53 -6.62
CA VAL A 46 4.08 6.42 -7.03
C VAL A 46 5.38 5.65 -7.04
N HIS A 47 6.10 5.69 -8.15
CA HIS A 47 7.43 5.11 -8.28
C HIS A 47 8.45 5.98 -7.56
N PHE A 48 9.20 5.38 -6.65
CA PHE A 48 10.20 6.09 -5.85
C PHE A 48 11.30 6.74 -6.70
N ASN A 49 11.70 6.09 -7.80
CA ASN A 49 12.73 6.62 -8.70
C ASN A 49 12.33 7.98 -9.29
N TYR A 50 11.13 8.09 -9.86
CA TYR A 50 10.64 9.35 -10.45
C TYR A 50 10.44 10.44 -9.40
N LEU A 51 10.02 10.07 -8.18
CA LEU A 51 9.93 11.02 -7.08
C LEU A 51 11.29 11.61 -6.71
N CYS A 52 12.34 10.78 -6.69
CA CYS A 52 13.71 11.23 -6.37
C CYS A 52 14.35 12.00 -7.53
N GLU A 53 14.01 11.68 -8.78
CA GLU A 53 14.42 12.45 -9.96
C GLU A 53 13.81 13.86 -9.95
N PHE A 54 12.59 14.01 -9.42
CA PHE A 54 11.97 15.31 -9.23
C PHE A 54 12.65 16.12 -8.13
N ASP A 55 12.78 15.55 -6.93
CA ASP A 55 13.55 16.16 -5.84
C ASP A 55 14.14 15.10 -4.90
N ASN A 56 15.46 15.17 -4.67
CA ASN A 56 16.19 14.27 -3.78
C ASN A 56 15.79 14.43 -2.30
N LEU A 57 15.16 15.54 -1.94
CA LEU A 57 14.65 15.80 -0.59
C LEU A 57 13.73 14.68 -0.09
N PHE A 58 12.91 14.09 -0.96
CA PHE A 58 12.01 12.99 -0.59
C PHE A 58 12.78 11.73 -0.18
N SER A 59 13.92 11.47 -0.81
CA SER A 59 14.77 10.32 -0.47
C SER A 59 15.37 10.48 0.93
N GLU A 60 15.90 11.68 1.23
CA GLU A 60 16.50 12.00 2.54
C GLU A 60 15.44 11.90 3.66
N LEU A 61 14.27 12.49 3.44
CA LEU A 61 13.19 12.47 4.42
C LEU A 61 12.66 11.05 4.68
N LEU A 62 12.50 10.24 3.64
CA LEU A 62 12.02 8.86 3.78
C LEU A 62 13.02 7.98 4.55
N LEU A 63 14.32 8.23 4.42
CA LEU A 63 15.35 7.51 5.18
C LEU A 63 15.39 7.94 6.66
N ILE A 64 15.16 9.22 6.96
CA ILE A 64 15.28 9.76 8.33
C ILE A 64 13.96 9.63 9.12
N ARG A 65 12.81 9.97 8.53
CA ARG A 65 11.50 10.01 9.19
C ARG A 65 10.36 9.51 8.29
N PRO A 66 10.34 8.23 7.91
CA PRO A 66 9.38 7.73 6.93
C PRO A 66 7.91 7.86 7.35
N LEU A 67 7.60 7.73 8.64
CA LEU A 67 6.22 7.88 9.14
C LEU A 67 5.67 9.27 8.85
N ASP A 68 6.43 10.31 9.17
CA ASP A 68 5.99 11.70 8.97
C ASP A 68 5.98 12.02 7.47
N THR A 69 6.97 11.55 6.72
CA THR A 69 7.03 11.75 5.27
C THR A 69 5.82 11.16 4.58
N LEU A 70 5.44 9.91 4.85
CA LEU A 70 4.26 9.30 4.23
C LEU A 70 2.97 10.07 4.55
N LEU A 71 2.83 10.57 5.79
CA LEU A 71 1.69 11.41 6.16
C LEU A 71 1.66 12.73 5.37
N LEU A 72 2.82 13.36 5.16
CA LEU A 72 2.94 14.56 4.32
C LEU A 72 2.63 14.29 2.85
N LEU A 73 3.03 13.12 2.32
CA LEU A 73 2.67 12.72 0.96
C LEU A 73 1.15 12.57 0.81
N ASP A 74 0.48 11.95 1.79
CA ASP A 74 -0.99 11.88 1.80
C ASP A 74 -1.64 13.28 1.92
N GLU A 75 -1.07 14.18 2.73
CA GLU A 75 -1.51 15.58 2.81
C GLU A 75 -1.35 16.31 1.46
N GLY A 76 -0.21 16.14 0.79
CA GLY A 76 0.05 16.70 -0.54
C GLY A 76 -0.87 16.15 -1.62
N LEU A 77 -1.16 14.85 -1.59
CA LEU A 77 -2.14 14.22 -2.49
C LEU A 77 -3.54 14.78 -2.29
N ARG A 78 -3.97 14.95 -1.03
CA ARG A 78 -5.26 15.61 -0.73
C ARG A 78 -5.30 17.05 -1.22
N ALA A 79 -4.20 17.78 -1.10
CA ALA A 79 -4.10 19.14 -1.62
C ALA A 79 -4.21 19.17 -3.16
N ALA A 80 -3.52 18.26 -3.85
CA ALA A 80 -3.57 18.13 -5.30
C ALA A 80 -4.98 17.78 -5.81
N LEU A 81 -5.70 16.90 -5.12
CA LEU A 81 -7.09 16.55 -5.46
C LEU A 81 -8.03 17.75 -5.28
N LYS A 82 -7.91 18.49 -4.16
CA LYS A 82 -8.71 19.69 -3.91
C LYS A 82 -8.55 20.76 -5.00
N LEU A 83 -7.34 20.91 -5.55
CA LEU A 83 -7.08 21.87 -6.63
C LEU A 83 -7.72 21.47 -7.96
N ASN A 84 -7.87 20.16 -8.21
CA ASN A 84 -8.49 19.63 -9.44
C ASN A 84 -10.02 19.50 -9.34
N CYS A 85 -10.58 19.61 -8.14
CA CYS A 85 -12.02 19.67 -7.93
C CYS A 85 -12.54 21.09 -8.17
N ILE A 86 -13.16 21.31 -9.31
CA ILE A 86 -13.88 22.55 -9.62
C ILE A 86 -15.15 22.60 -8.76
N GLU A 87 -15.20 23.53 -7.80
CA GLU A 87 -16.38 24.03 -7.08
C GLU A 87 -17.51 23.01 -6.85
N SER A 88 -17.41 22.20 -5.79
CA SER A 88 -18.62 21.70 -5.12
C SER A 88 -18.70 22.29 -3.72
N ASP A 89 -19.24 23.49 -3.66
CA ASP A 89 -19.48 24.30 -2.46
C ASP A 89 -20.65 23.75 -1.64
N LYS A 90 -20.64 22.44 -1.37
CA LYS A 90 -21.52 21.83 -0.37
C LYS A 90 -20.64 21.43 0.81
N PRO A 91 -20.87 21.98 2.01
CA PRO A 91 -20.23 21.50 3.22
C PRO A 91 -20.86 20.14 3.56
N THR A 92 -20.51 19.09 2.83
CA THR A 92 -20.73 17.74 3.32
C THR A 92 -19.82 17.56 4.53
N THR A 93 -20.42 17.17 5.65
CA THR A 93 -19.78 16.86 6.94
C THR A 93 -18.62 15.85 6.85
N HIS A 94 -18.42 15.23 5.68
CA HIS A 94 -17.32 14.33 5.38
C HIS A 94 -16.47 14.90 4.24
N ASN A 95 -15.19 15.14 4.52
CA ASN A 95 -14.19 15.51 3.52
C ASN A 95 -13.90 14.27 2.66
N PRO A 96 -14.30 14.23 1.38
CA PRO A 96 -14.25 13.02 0.55
C PRO A 96 -12.82 12.52 0.30
N PHE A 97 -11.82 13.37 0.52
CA PHE A 97 -10.40 13.07 0.32
C PHE A 97 -9.70 12.49 1.55
N LEU A 98 -10.40 12.22 2.65
CA LEU A 98 -9.76 11.65 3.84
C LEU A 98 -9.24 10.23 3.59
N ASN A 99 -9.86 9.51 2.65
CA ASN A 99 -9.62 8.08 2.39
C ASN A 99 -8.60 7.82 1.27
N VAL A 100 -7.78 8.80 0.90
CA VAL A 100 -6.76 8.66 -0.16
C VAL A 100 -5.38 8.44 0.47
N HIS A 101 -4.65 7.48 -0.08
CA HIS A 101 -3.34 7.02 0.41
C HIS A 101 -2.29 7.01 -0.71
N THR A 102 -1.07 7.41 -0.40
CA THR A 102 0.07 7.39 -1.33
C THR A 102 0.88 6.12 -1.11
N ARG A 103 1.03 5.31 -2.16
CA ARG A 103 1.68 4.00 -2.12
C ARG A 103 2.99 4.05 -2.89
N LEU A 104 4.12 3.83 -2.21
CA LEU A 104 5.46 3.92 -2.80
C LEU A 104 5.94 2.56 -3.32
N THR A 105 6.35 2.52 -4.58
CA THR A 105 6.88 1.33 -5.26
C THR A 105 8.30 1.55 -5.75
N ALA A 106 8.93 0.49 -6.28
CA ALA A 106 10.25 0.55 -6.91
C ALA A 106 11.32 1.19 -6.02
N LEU A 107 11.36 0.77 -4.75
CA LEU A 107 12.40 1.19 -3.81
C LEU A 107 13.79 0.73 -4.27
N PRO A 108 14.86 1.47 -3.92
CA PRO A 108 16.20 1.17 -4.37
C PRO A 108 16.64 -0.22 -3.87
N VAL A 109 17.24 -1.00 -4.78
CA VAL A 109 17.69 -2.37 -4.51
C VAL A 109 19.05 -2.35 -3.81
N ILE A 110 19.09 -1.70 -2.65
CA ILE A 110 20.26 -1.62 -1.77
C ILE A 110 20.01 -2.44 -0.50
N PRO A 111 21.01 -3.10 0.10
CA PRO A 111 20.83 -3.96 1.27
C PRO A 111 20.21 -3.26 2.48
N GLU A 112 20.35 -1.95 2.60
CA GLU A 112 19.77 -1.15 3.67
C GLU A 112 18.25 -1.14 3.61
N VAL A 113 17.69 -1.11 2.39
CA VAL A 113 16.26 -0.97 2.09
C VAL A 113 15.65 -2.30 1.68
N HIS A 114 16.25 -3.03 0.73
CA HIS A 114 15.76 -4.32 0.26
C HIS A 114 16.30 -5.45 1.12
N ARG A 115 15.39 -6.19 1.76
CA ARG A 115 15.71 -7.27 2.71
C ARG A 115 15.09 -8.57 2.26
N GLU A 116 15.88 -9.64 2.28
CA GLU A 116 15.38 -11.02 2.12
C GLU A 116 15.20 -11.73 3.47
N THR A 117 15.76 -11.17 4.54
CA THR A 117 15.66 -11.69 5.91
C THR A 117 14.79 -10.80 6.79
N ILE A 118 14.12 -11.37 7.80
CA ILE A 118 13.34 -10.62 8.78
C ILE A 118 14.22 -9.57 9.49
N PRO A 119 13.75 -8.31 9.59
CA PRO A 119 14.48 -7.22 10.24
C PRO A 119 14.67 -7.44 11.76
N TRP A 120 15.63 -6.73 12.34
CA TRP A 120 15.92 -6.77 13.77
C TRP A 120 15.43 -5.51 14.49
N SER A 121 15.59 -5.46 15.82
CA SER A 121 15.19 -4.30 16.64
C SER A 121 15.89 -2.99 16.25
N SER A 122 17.08 -3.07 15.63
CA SER A 122 17.86 -1.96 15.08
C SER A 122 17.26 -1.34 13.82
N ASP A 123 16.34 -2.02 13.16
CA ASP A 123 15.70 -1.54 11.94
C ASP A 123 14.37 -0.81 12.21
N VAL A 124 13.96 -0.73 13.47
CA VAL A 124 12.74 -0.02 13.87
C VAL A 124 12.83 1.46 13.50
N GLY A 125 11.78 1.97 12.86
CA GLY A 125 11.70 3.31 12.33
C GLY A 125 12.21 3.45 10.89
N LYS A 126 12.81 2.41 10.30
CA LYS A 126 13.26 2.42 8.91
C LYS A 126 12.16 1.96 7.95
N PHE A 127 12.19 2.52 6.75
CA PHE A 127 11.36 2.06 5.63
C PHE A 127 12.12 1.02 4.82
N ILE A 128 11.55 -0.18 4.69
CA ILE A 128 12.20 -1.32 4.04
C ILE A 128 11.27 -1.96 3.02
N ALA A 129 11.87 -2.63 2.03
CA ALA A 129 11.22 -3.58 1.14
C ALA A 129 11.58 -5.00 1.61
N LEU A 130 10.66 -5.68 2.27
CA LEU A 130 10.85 -7.07 2.71
C LEU A 130 10.28 -8.03 1.67
N ARG A 131 11.15 -8.89 1.13
CA ARG A 131 10.77 -9.97 0.23
C ARG A 131 10.52 -11.25 1.03
N GLY A 132 9.33 -11.83 0.90
CA GLY A 132 8.94 -13.00 1.68
C GLY A 132 7.83 -13.81 1.02
N THR A 133 7.34 -14.81 1.75
CA THR A 133 6.17 -15.62 1.37
C THR A 133 5.11 -15.50 2.46
N VAL A 134 3.86 -15.28 2.05
CA VAL A 134 2.73 -15.14 2.98
C VAL A 134 2.41 -16.51 3.58
N SER A 135 2.50 -16.62 4.90
CA SER A 135 2.24 -17.89 5.60
C SER A 135 0.80 -17.97 6.11
N ARG A 136 0.28 -16.86 6.63
CA ARG A 136 -1.08 -16.78 7.16
C ARG A 136 -1.66 -15.41 6.89
N VAL A 137 -2.95 -15.39 6.58
CA VAL A 137 -3.76 -14.18 6.51
C VAL A 137 -4.83 -14.26 7.61
N GLY A 138 -4.90 -13.21 8.43
CA GLY A 138 -5.89 -13.06 9.49
C GLY A 138 -7.23 -12.59 8.95
N PRO A 139 -8.29 -12.66 9.77
CA PRO A 139 -9.59 -12.11 9.40
C PRO A 139 -9.51 -10.58 9.27
N VAL A 140 -10.36 -10.01 8.41
CA VAL A 140 -10.55 -8.56 8.34
C VAL A 140 -11.26 -8.08 9.60
N GLN A 141 -10.73 -7.04 10.22
CA GLN A 141 -11.25 -6.41 11.44
C GLN A 141 -11.56 -4.94 11.16
N VAL A 142 -12.56 -4.41 11.86
CA VAL A 142 -12.85 -2.97 11.87
C VAL A 142 -12.36 -2.39 13.18
N LEU A 143 -11.46 -1.42 13.09
CA LEU A 143 -10.86 -0.75 14.24
C LEU A 143 -11.37 0.69 14.35
N GLN A 144 -11.37 1.19 15.58
CA GLN A 144 -11.61 2.60 15.85
C GLN A 144 -10.33 3.38 15.54
N GLY A 145 -10.25 4.08 14.41
CA GLY A 145 -9.08 4.84 14.00
C GLY A 145 -8.93 6.18 14.72
N ARG A 146 -10.04 6.91 14.89
CA ARG A 146 -10.09 8.19 15.61
C ARG A 146 -11.35 8.27 16.45
N MET A 147 -11.25 8.91 17.61
CA MET A 147 -12.41 9.17 18.47
C MET A 147 -12.46 10.63 18.88
N MET A 148 -13.66 11.21 18.87
CA MET A 148 -13.90 12.57 19.37
C MET A 148 -14.06 12.57 20.90
N PHE A 149 -13.32 13.46 21.55
CA PHE A 149 -13.43 13.77 22.97
C PHE A 149 -13.89 15.21 23.16
N THR A 150 -14.70 15.42 24.19
CA THR A 150 -15.22 16.73 24.60
C THR A 150 -14.76 17.03 26.03
N CYS A 151 -14.17 18.19 26.23
CA CYS A 151 -13.84 18.67 27.57
C CYS A 151 -15.11 19.05 28.33
N SER A 152 -15.30 18.51 29.53
CA SER A 152 -16.49 18.81 30.35
C SER A 152 -16.49 20.22 30.94
N LYS A 153 -15.34 20.91 30.98
CA LYS A 153 -15.24 22.29 31.52
C LYS A 153 -15.39 23.37 30.47
N CYS A 154 -14.63 23.29 29.37
CA CYS A 154 -14.64 24.33 28.33
C CYS A 154 -15.46 23.94 27.10
N GLY A 155 -16.01 22.73 27.02
CA GLY A 155 -16.76 22.26 25.85
C GLY A 155 -15.91 21.98 24.60
N PHE A 156 -14.59 22.20 24.65
CA PHE A 156 -13.70 22.01 23.51
C PHE A 156 -13.71 20.55 23.02
N GLN A 157 -13.96 20.38 21.73
CA GLN A 157 -13.99 19.09 21.05
C GLN A 157 -12.70 18.88 20.27
N PHE A 158 -12.11 17.69 20.39
CA PHE A 158 -10.90 17.32 19.65
C PHE A 158 -10.88 15.83 19.37
N TYR A 159 -10.15 15.44 18.33
CA TYR A 159 -9.95 14.04 17.97
C TYR A 159 -8.68 13.48 18.59
N VAL A 160 -8.74 12.20 18.97
CA VAL A 160 -7.58 11.42 19.40
C VAL A 160 -7.44 10.22 18.47
N ASP A 161 -6.24 10.11 17.89
CA ASP A 161 -5.85 8.98 17.04
C ASP A 161 -5.54 7.73 17.85
N ALA A 162 -5.88 6.58 17.29
CA ALA A 162 -5.50 5.28 17.82
C ALA A 162 -3.99 5.05 17.71
N ASN A 163 -3.36 4.63 18.80
CA ASN A 163 -1.92 4.35 18.79
C ASN A 163 -1.66 2.94 18.25
N PHE A 164 -1.06 2.88 17.06
CA PHE A 164 -0.66 1.63 16.41
C PHE A 164 0.18 0.72 17.31
N GLU A 165 1.17 1.28 18.03
CA GLU A 165 2.09 0.49 18.85
C GLU A 165 1.42 -0.14 20.08
N SER A 166 0.29 0.43 20.53
CA SER A 166 -0.51 -0.07 21.66
C SER A 166 -1.78 -0.80 21.18
N HIS A 167 -1.69 -1.59 20.10
CA HIS A 167 -2.83 -2.32 19.52
C HIS A 167 -4.04 -1.42 19.21
N PHE A 168 -3.79 -0.25 18.63
CA PHE A 168 -4.80 0.76 18.32
C PHE A 168 -5.61 1.23 19.54
N SER A 169 -5.04 1.18 20.75
CA SER A 169 -5.69 1.76 21.92
C SER A 169 -5.79 3.28 21.77
N ILE A 170 -6.98 3.83 22.02
CA ILE A 170 -7.21 5.26 22.10
C ILE A 170 -7.15 5.68 23.57
N LYS A 171 -6.18 6.53 23.91
CA LYS A 171 -6.04 7.10 25.25
C LYS A 171 -6.13 8.61 25.16
N PRO A 172 -7.12 9.26 25.81
CA PRO A 172 -7.19 10.71 25.80
C PRO A 172 -5.96 11.32 26.49
N PRO A 173 -5.56 12.55 26.11
CA PRO A 173 -4.49 13.26 26.81
C PRO A 173 -4.87 13.48 28.28
N ARG A 174 -3.88 13.64 29.15
CA ARG A 174 -4.13 13.87 30.60
C ARG A 174 -4.85 15.19 30.88
N PHE A 175 -4.67 16.17 30.00
CA PHE A 175 -5.23 17.51 30.12
C PHE A 175 -5.84 17.94 28.79
N CYS A 176 -6.83 18.83 28.85
CA CYS A 176 -7.43 19.39 27.66
C CYS A 176 -6.41 20.19 26.83
N PRO A 177 -6.30 19.93 25.51
CA PRO A 177 -5.32 20.59 24.63
C PRO A 177 -5.79 21.97 24.12
N ASN A 178 -6.85 22.54 24.69
CA ASN A 178 -7.42 23.81 24.23
C ASN A 178 -6.38 24.94 24.39
N ARG A 179 -6.05 25.61 23.27
CA ARG A 179 -5.11 26.73 23.24
C ARG A 179 -5.82 28.09 23.35
N ASP A 180 -7.10 28.15 22.99
CA ASP A 180 -7.89 29.39 22.95
C ASP A 180 -8.38 29.78 24.35
N LEU A 181 -8.68 28.78 25.18
CA LEU A 181 -8.99 28.94 26.59
C LEU A 181 -8.00 28.12 27.42
N PRO A 182 -7.26 28.71 28.38
CA PRO A 182 -6.36 27.99 29.26
C PRO A 182 -7.15 27.07 30.20
N CYS A 183 -7.50 25.89 29.70
CA CYS A 183 -8.29 24.89 30.38
C CYS A 183 -7.43 23.64 30.58
N SER A 184 -6.81 23.48 31.75
CA SER A 184 -6.07 22.25 32.10
C SER A 184 -6.95 21.21 32.80
N SER A 185 -8.20 21.06 32.36
CA SER A 185 -9.12 20.09 32.97
C SER A 185 -8.74 18.65 32.59
N PRO A 186 -8.67 17.71 33.54
CA PRO A 186 -8.52 16.28 33.25
C PRO A 186 -9.85 15.61 32.83
N TYR A 187 -10.98 16.30 33.02
CA TYR A 187 -12.32 15.76 32.73
C TYR A 187 -12.62 15.82 31.23
N LEU A 188 -12.20 14.77 30.52
CA LEU A 188 -12.42 14.55 29.10
C LEU A 188 -13.39 13.38 28.94
N ARG A 189 -14.50 13.62 28.23
CA ARG A 189 -15.51 12.60 27.97
C ARG A 189 -15.51 12.25 26.49
N PRO A 190 -15.64 10.97 26.12
CA PRO A 190 -15.93 10.62 24.74
C PRO A 190 -17.26 11.25 24.32
N SER A 191 -17.36 11.72 23.07
CA SER A 191 -18.60 12.30 22.55
C SER A 191 -19.75 11.27 22.62
N PRO A 192 -20.97 11.67 23.04
CA PRO A 192 -22.11 10.76 23.22
C PRO A 192 -22.53 10.07 21.92
N ASP A 193 -22.39 10.76 20.78
CA ASP A 193 -22.76 10.25 19.46
C ASP A 193 -21.79 9.17 18.92
N ARG A 194 -20.74 8.82 19.69
CA ARG A 194 -19.68 7.89 19.27
C ARG A 194 -19.24 8.13 17.82
N VAL A 195 -19.11 9.38 17.41
CA VAL A 195 -18.59 9.70 16.08
C VAL A 195 -17.12 9.28 16.07
N PHE A 196 -16.85 8.14 15.44
CA PHE A 196 -15.51 7.60 15.29
C PHE A 196 -15.24 7.32 13.82
N TYR A 197 -13.98 7.48 13.45
CA TYR A 197 -13.52 7.06 12.15
C TYR A 197 -13.22 5.56 12.21
N ALA A 198 -13.99 4.76 11.48
CA ALA A 198 -13.75 3.33 11.33
C ALA A 198 -12.59 3.14 10.35
N LYS A 199 -11.70 2.20 10.67
CA LYS A 199 -10.57 1.83 9.82
C LYS A 199 -10.55 0.32 9.62
N ASN A 200 -10.42 -0.13 8.38
CA ASN A 200 -10.36 -1.56 8.11
C ASN A 200 -8.91 -2.04 8.25
N TYR A 201 -8.74 -3.21 8.85
CA TYR A 201 -7.45 -3.70 9.30
C TYR A 201 -7.34 -5.22 9.14
N GLN A 202 -6.16 -5.70 8.74
CA GLN A 202 -5.88 -7.13 8.63
C GLN A 202 -4.43 -7.44 9.03
N GLU A 203 -4.25 -8.57 9.69
CA GLU A 203 -2.93 -9.09 10.07
C GLU A 203 -2.47 -10.15 9.09
N VAL A 204 -1.25 -10.01 8.61
CA VAL A 204 -0.63 -10.96 7.68
C VAL A 204 0.70 -11.39 8.25
N TRP A 205 0.98 -12.69 8.22
CA TRP A 205 2.26 -13.27 8.64
C TRP A 205 3.09 -13.59 7.41
N ILE A 206 4.34 -13.13 7.43
CA ILE A 206 5.29 -13.28 6.32
C ILE A 206 6.47 -14.09 6.82
N HIS A 207 6.87 -15.08 6.04
CA HIS A 207 8.06 -15.88 6.27
C HIS A 207 9.18 -15.49 5.32
N GLU A 208 10.41 -15.64 5.78
CA GLU A 208 11.58 -15.67 4.92
C GLU A 208 11.43 -16.77 3.86
N ARG A 209 11.99 -16.55 2.67
CA ARG A 209 11.94 -17.54 1.61
C ARG A 209 12.86 -18.70 1.92
N PHE A 210 12.32 -19.91 1.89
CA PHE A 210 13.07 -21.15 2.12
C PHE A 210 14.33 -21.29 1.24
N ARG A 211 14.29 -20.78 0.00
CA ARG A 211 15.41 -20.87 -0.94
C ARG A 211 16.62 -20.01 -0.56
N CYS A 212 16.42 -18.99 0.27
CA CYS A 212 17.48 -18.08 0.71
C CYS A 212 18.08 -18.50 2.07
N LEU A 213 17.61 -19.60 2.65
CA LEU A 213 18.08 -20.09 3.95
C LEU A 213 19.10 -21.22 3.78
N THR A 214 20.11 -21.22 4.64
CA THR A 214 21.03 -22.34 4.77
C THR A 214 20.28 -23.58 5.25
N VAL A 215 20.63 -24.75 4.70
CA VAL A 215 20.00 -26.02 5.05
C VAL A 215 20.00 -26.24 6.56
N GLY A 216 18.84 -26.55 7.13
CA GLY A 216 18.66 -26.79 8.57
C GLY A 216 18.30 -25.56 9.42
N VAL A 217 18.25 -24.36 8.83
CA VAL A 217 17.76 -23.15 9.53
C VAL A 217 16.25 -23.00 9.34
N MET A 218 15.53 -22.83 10.44
CA MET A 218 14.09 -22.57 10.42
C MET A 218 13.83 -21.12 9.97
N PRO A 219 12.95 -20.89 8.97
CA PRO A 219 12.60 -19.54 8.53
C PRO A 219 12.00 -18.74 9.67
N ARG A 220 12.43 -17.49 9.81
CA ARG A 220 11.79 -16.56 10.75
C ARG A 220 10.53 -15.97 10.12
N SER A 221 9.63 -15.56 11.00
CA SER A 221 8.36 -14.95 10.65
C SER A 221 8.25 -13.56 11.25
N ILE A 222 7.52 -12.67 10.54
CA ILE A 222 7.13 -11.36 11.04
C ILE A 222 5.68 -11.09 10.72
N SER A 223 5.03 -10.34 11.60
CA SER A 223 3.66 -9.88 11.38
C SER A 223 3.65 -8.51 10.71
N ALA A 224 2.76 -8.34 9.75
CA ALA A 224 2.54 -7.11 9.03
C ALA A 224 1.08 -6.67 9.16
N SER A 225 0.86 -5.37 9.26
CA SER A 225 -0.46 -4.76 9.30
C SER A 225 -0.83 -4.18 7.95
N PHE A 226 -1.91 -4.69 7.38
CA PHE A 226 -2.54 -4.18 6.18
C PHE A 226 -3.72 -3.31 6.59
N GLU A 227 -3.85 -2.16 5.94
CA GLU A 227 -4.84 -1.13 6.27
C GLU A 227 -5.64 -0.78 5.01
N ASP A 228 -6.95 -0.61 5.17
CA ASP A 228 -7.89 -0.05 4.19
C ASP A 228 -7.84 -0.66 2.76
N ASP A 229 -7.22 0.01 1.79
CA ASP A 229 -7.14 -0.42 0.38
C ASP A 229 -6.23 -1.62 0.15
N LEU A 230 -5.37 -1.95 1.12
CA LEU A 230 -4.44 -3.08 1.00
C LEU A 230 -5.07 -4.42 1.41
N LEU A 231 -6.30 -4.43 1.93
CA LEU A 231 -6.94 -5.63 2.44
C LEU A 231 -7.23 -6.64 1.33
N GLU A 232 -7.14 -7.93 1.66
CA GLU A 232 -7.44 -9.04 0.73
C GLU A 232 -6.59 -9.07 -0.56
N THR A 233 -5.52 -8.28 -0.63
CA THR A 233 -4.58 -8.24 -1.77
C THR A 233 -3.63 -9.43 -1.84
N VAL A 234 -3.55 -10.21 -0.77
CA VAL A 234 -2.61 -11.34 -0.65
C VAL A 234 -3.29 -12.59 -0.13
N LYS A 235 -2.81 -13.74 -0.59
CA LYS A 235 -3.28 -15.06 -0.17
C LYS A 235 -2.15 -15.87 0.47
N PRO A 236 -2.47 -16.83 1.36
CA PRO A 236 -1.46 -17.76 1.88
C PRO A 236 -0.76 -18.50 0.73
N GLY A 237 0.56 -18.54 0.76
CA GLY A 237 1.41 -19.10 -0.29
C GLY A 237 1.96 -18.09 -1.30
N ASP A 238 1.46 -16.85 -1.31
CA ASP A 238 1.94 -15.83 -2.25
C ASP A 238 3.36 -15.37 -1.94
N ASP A 239 4.18 -15.26 -2.99
CA ASP A 239 5.47 -14.59 -2.93
C ASP A 239 5.24 -13.09 -3.07
N VAL A 240 5.65 -12.30 -2.07
CA VAL A 240 5.38 -10.86 -2.02
C VAL A 240 6.64 -10.05 -1.75
N VAL A 241 6.62 -8.78 -2.18
CA VAL A 241 7.53 -7.73 -1.71
C VAL A 241 6.68 -6.70 -0.98
N ILE A 242 7.00 -6.48 0.29
CA ILE A 242 6.24 -5.59 1.16
C ILE A 242 7.10 -4.37 1.48
N ASN A 243 6.65 -3.21 1.02
CA ASN A 243 7.25 -1.93 1.36
C ASN A 243 6.55 -1.40 2.60
N GLY A 244 7.29 -1.19 3.68
CA GLY A 244 6.69 -0.81 4.95
C GLY A 244 7.69 -0.32 5.98
N ILE A 245 7.17 0.23 7.06
CA ILE A 245 7.95 0.75 8.16
C ILE A 245 8.03 -0.31 9.25
N VAL A 246 9.24 -0.66 9.65
CA VAL A 246 9.45 -1.56 10.79
C VAL A 246 9.09 -0.81 12.06
N THR A 247 8.18 -1.37 12.85
CA THR A 247 7.67 -0.79 14.08
C THR A 247 7.59 -1.86 15.17
N ARG A 248 7.08 -1.46 16.34
CA ARG A 248 6.94 -2.29 17.51
C ARG A 248 5.48 -2.33 17.94
N ARG A 249 5.07 -3.47 18.49
CA ARG A 249 3.83 -3.59 19.26
C ARG A 249 4.15 -3.98 20.68
N TRP A 250 3.67 -3.16 21.60
CA TRP A 250 3.80 -3.37 23.03
C TRP A 250 2.60 -4.17 23.52
N GLN A 251 2.89 -5.28 24.18
CA GLN A 251 1.86 -5.96 24.95
C GLN A 251 1.46 -5.08 26.16
N PRO A 252 0.23 -5.23 26.68
CA PRO A 252 -0.16 -4.53 27.89
C PRO A 252 0.84 -4.82 29.03
N PRO A 253 1.40 -3.79 29.68
CA PRO A 253 2.34 -3.99 30.76
C PRO A 253 1.67 -4.74 31.92
N LYS A 254 2.39 -5.70 32.50
CA LYS A 254 1.96 -6.46 33.67
C LYS A 254 2.98 -6.26 34.78
N ASP A 255 2.51 -6.02 36.00
CA ASP A 255 3.38 -5.77 37.13
C ASP A 255 4.32 -6.96 37.39
N GLY A 256 5.60 -6.68 37.58
CA GLY A 256 6.63 -7.68 37.88
C GLY A 256 7.16 -8.49 36.70
N VAL A 257 6.72 -8.23 35.45
CA VAL A 257 7.20 -8.95 34.25
C VAL A 257 7.68 -7.94 33.18
N PRO A 258 8.83 -8.18 32.51
CA PRO A 258 9.24 -7.38 31.36
C PRO A 258 8.13 -7.34 30.29
N CYS A 259 7.89 -6.15 29.76
CA CYS A 259 6.88 -5.98 28.72
C CYS A 259 7.28 -6.74 27.45
N GLY A 260 6.38 -7.59 26.94
CA GLY A 260 6.58 -8.26 25.66
C GLY A 260 6.50 -7.26 24.51
N ILE A 261 7.57 -7.15 23.73
CA ILE A 261 7.62 -6.28 22.55
C ILE A 261 7.77 -7.16 21.32
N LEU A 262 6.86 -7.00 20.36
CA LEU A 262 6.89 -7.72 19.09
C LEU A 262 7.28 -6.76 17.97
N LEU A 263 8.08 -7.22 17.01
CA LEU A 263 8.33 -6.48 15.77
C LEU A 263 7.13 -6.62 14.85
N TRP A 264 6.79 -5.53 14.19
CA TRP A 264 5.70 -5.45 13.23
C TRP A 264 6.13 -4.65 12.01
N ILE A 265 5.52 -4.89 10.86
CA ILE A 265 5.69 -4.02 9.69
C ILE A 265 4.37 -3.30 9.43
N LYS A 266 4.40 -1.97 9.48
CA LYS A 266 3.30 -1.15 8.98
C LYS A 266 3.44 -1.04 7.46
N VAL A 267 2.56 -1.70 6.73
CA VAL A 267 2.66 -1.80 5.27
C VAL A 267 2.24 -0.49 4.63
N ASN A 268 3.08 0.01 3.73
CA ASN A 268 2.74 1.09 2.83
C ASN A 268 2.31 0.57 1.46
N TYR A 269 2.98 -0.44 0.90
CA TYR A 269 2.65 -1.00 -0.40
C TYR A 269 3.02 -2.48 -0.44
N VAL A 270 2.28 -3.26 -1.22
CA VAL A 270 2.54 -4.68 -1.46
C VAL A 270 2.58 -4.96 -2.94
N GLU A 271 3.62 -5.67 -3.37
CA GLU A 271 3.74 -6.20 -4.72
C GLU A 271 3.60 -7.72 -4.66
N ASN A 272 2.55 -8.25 -5.29
CA ASN A 272 2.30 -9.68 -5.36
C ASN A 272 3.05 -10.28 -6.57
N LEU A 273 4.18 -10.93 -6.30
CA LEU A 273 5.00 -11.54 -7.35
C LEU A 273 4.40 -12.84 -7.88
N SER A 274 3.51 -13.51 -7.12
CA SER A 274 2.78 -14.69 -7.59
C SER A 274 1.74 -14.32 -8.65
N GLU A 275 1.05 -13.20 -8.47
CA GLU A 275 0.11 -12.68 -9.48
C GLU A 275 0.82 -12.25 -10.76
N LEU A 276 1.98 -11.60 -10.65
CA LEU A 276 2.79 -11.24 -11.82
C LEU A 276 3.25 -12.47 -12.62
N LYS A 277 3.56 -13.58 -11.93
CA LYS A 277 3.94 -14.85 -12.57
C LYS A 277 2.74 -15.56 -13.21
N THR A 278 1.54 -15.40 -12.65
CA THR A 278 0.33 -16.12 -13.08
C THR A 278 -0.56 -15.29 -14.03
N GLY A 279 -0.29 -13.99 -14.21
CA GLY A 279 -1.03 -13.11 -15.11
C GLY A 279 -2.45 -12.79 -14.65
N VAL A 280 -2.79 -13.07 -13.39
CA VAL A 280 -4.18 -13.03 -12.88
C VAL A 280 -4.73 -11.59 -12.76
N ASN A 281 -3.85 -10.59 -12.61
CA ASN A 281 -4.22 -9.17 -12.63
C ASN A 281 -3.82 -8.51 -13.96
N ALA A 282 -4.65 -8.72 -15.00
CA ALA A 282 -4.52 -8.08 -16.31
C ALA A 282 -4.57 -6.54 -16.25
N SER A 283 -4.99 -5.96 -15.12
CA SER A 283 -5.08 -4.51 -14.87
C SER A 283 -3.73 -3.81 -14.64
N HIS A 284 -2.63 -4.55 -14.46
CA HIS A 284 -1.29 -3.99 -14.26
C HIS A 284 -0.26 -4.43 -15.32
N VAL A 285 -0.71 -4.92 -16.47
CA VAL A 285 0.20 -5.06 -17.62
C VAL A 285 0.56 -3.64 -18.08
N PRO A 286 1.85 -3.27 -18.14
CA PRO A 286 2.25 -1.95 -18.63
C PRO A 286 1.62 -1.67 -19.99
N SER A 287 1.10 -0.46 -20.21
CA SER A 287 0.47 -0.07 -21.48
C SER A 287 1.38 -0.32 -22.68
N GLU A 288 2.70 -0.15 -22.49
CA GLU A 288 3.72 -0.48 -23.48
C GLU A 288 3.69 -1.96 -23.88
N ARG A 289 3.59 -2.89 -22.92
CA ARG A 289 3.54 -4.34 -23.19
C ARG A 289 2.26 -4.74 -23.92
N VAL A 290 1.14 -4.10 -23.59
CA VAL A 290 -0.12 -4.31 -24.31
C VAL A 290 0.00 -3.81 -25.75
N ALA A 291 0.55 -2.61 -25.95
CA ALA A 291 0.78 -2.05 -27.28
C ALA A 291 1.76 -2.88 -28.11
N GLU A 292 2.83 -3.42 -27.51
CA GLU A 292 3.75 -4.36 -28.15
C GLU A 292 3.02 -5.61 -28.64
N PHE A 293 2.18 -6.21 -27.78
CA PHE A 293 1.40 -7.41 -28.10
C PHE A 293 0.40 -7.13 -29.24
N GLU A 294 -0.36 -6.04 -29.17
CA GLU A 294 -1.30 -5.63 -30.22
C GLU A 294 -0.57 -5.30 -31.54
N SER A 295 0.57 -4.60 -31.46
CA SER A 295 1.40 -4.31 -32.64
C SER A 295 1.99 -5.56 -33.28
N PHE A 296 2.28 -6.60 -32.50
CA PHE A 296 2.75 -7.87 -33.02
C PHE A 296 1.64 -8.56 -33.81
N TRP A 297 0.46 -8.74 -33.21
CA TRP A 297 -0.64 -9.47 -33.86
C TRP A 297 -1.31 -8.71 -35.01
N SER A 298 -1.31 -7.37 -35.00
CA SER A 298 -1.86 -6.57 -36.11
C SER A 298 -1.13 -6.77 -37.45
N LYS A 299 0.09 -7.31 -37.43
CA LYS A 299 0.89 -7.63 -38.63
C LYS A 299 0.55 -9.01 -39.21
N HIS A 300 -0.19 -9.86 -38.49
CA HIS A 300 -0.46 -11.25 -38.84
C HIS A 300 -1.97 -11.48 -39.02
N ASN A 301 -2.52 -10.96 -40.13
CA ASN A 301 -3.96 -10.95 -40.39
C ASN A 301 -4.48 -12.22 -41.08
N THR A 302 -3.60 -13.06 -41.64
CA THR A 302 -4.01 -14.32 -42.25
C THR A 302 -3.84 -15.50 -41.30
N PHE A 303 -4.62 -16.57 -41.53
CA PHE A 303 -4.52 -17.79 -40.72
C PHE A 303 -3.13 -18.42 -40.79
N LEU A 304 -2.47 -18.38 -41.95
CA LEU A 304 -1.11 -18.89 -42.12
C LEU A 304 -0.09 -18.10 -41.31
N ASP A 305 -0.17 -16.76 -41.36
CA ASP A 305 0.71 -15.89 -40.57
C ASP A 305 0.52 -16.12 -39.07
N ALA A 306 -0.72 -16.32 -38.61
CA ALA A 306 -1.02 -16.63 -37.22
C ALA A 306 -0.37 -17.95 -36.76
N LEU A 307 -0.32 -18.96 -37.62
CA LEU A 307 0.36 -20.24 -37.33
C LEU A 307 1.87 -20.08 -37.25
N GLU A 308 2.47 -19.23 -38.10
CA GLU A 308 3.90 -18.90 -38.01
C GLU A 308 4.21 -18.14 -36.72
N SER A 309 3.40 -17.14 -36.36
CA SER A 309 3.55 -16.39 -35.12
C SER A 309 3.36 -17.25 -33.88
N ARG A 310 2.42 -18.20 -33.91
CA ARG A 310 2.32 -19.24 -32.89
C ARG A 310 3.63 -20.02 -32.77
N ASN A 311 4.26 -20.41 -33.88
CA ASN A 311 5.53 -21.15 -33.83
C ASN A 311 6.66 -20.32 -33.19
N ILE A 312 6.66 -18.99 -33.38
CA ILE A 312 7.59 -18.07 -32.68
C ILE A 312 7.36 -18.14 -31.17
N LEU A 313 6.10 -18.09 -30.72
CA LEU A 313 5.76 -18.25 -29.30
C LEU A 313 6.19 -19.61 -28.76
N LEU A 314 5.94 -20.70 -29.48
CA LEU A 314 6.36 -22.04 -29.07
C LEU A 314 7.88 -22.19 -28.93
N ARG A 315 8.68 -21.43 -29.70
CA ARG A 315 10.15 -21.42 -29.54
C ARG A 315 10.57 -20.75 -28.23
N SER A 316 9.84 -19.74 -27.77
CA SER A 316 10.10 -19.09 -26.48
C SER A 316 9.70 -19.93 -25.26
N LEU A 317 8.78 -20.89 -25.42
CA LEU A 317 8.41 -21.83 -24.37
C LEU A 317 9.50 -22.88 -24.18
N CYS A 318 10.16 -22.86 -23.01
CA CYS A 318 11.27 -23.75 -22.65
C CYS A 318 12.39 -23.75 -23.72
N PRO A 319 13.13 -22.64 -23.90
CA PRO A 319 14.10 -22.50 -24.99
C PRO A 319 15.25 -23.51 -24.90
N GLU A 320 15.55 -24.01 -23.71
CA GLU A 320 16.59 -25.03 -23.47
C GLU A 320 16.24 -26.40 -24.05
N VAL A 321 14.96 -26.66 -24.34
CA VAL A 321 14.51 -27.92 -24.93
C VAL A 321 14.33 -27.76 -26.44
N CYS A 322 15.21 -28.36 -27.22
CA CYS A 322 15.11 -28.36 -28.68
C CYS A 322 13.98 -29.29 -29.16
N GLY A 323 13.17 -28.83 -30.13
CA GLY A 323 12.08 -29.63 -30.71
C GLY A 323 10.84 -29.75 -29.83
N MET A 324 10.29 -30.96 -29.73
CA MET A 324 9.09 -31.30 -28.94
C MET A 324 7.89 -30.35 -29.17
N TYR A 325 7.68 -29.92 -30.41
CA TYR A 325 6.69 -28.91 -30.76
C TYR A 325 5.27 -29.24 -30.29
N LEU A 326 4.85 -30.51 -30.40
CA LEU A 326 3.53 -30.94 -29.95
C LEU A 326 3.37 -30.79 -28.44
N VAL A 327 4.37 -31.20 -27.65
CA VAL A 327 4.33 -31.07 -26.18
C VAL A 327 4.34 -29.61 -25.76
N LYS A 328 5.17 -28.78 -26.40
CA LYS A 328 5.20 -27.33 -26.16
C LYS A 328 3.87 -26.67 -26.53
N LEU A 329 3.25 -27.12 -27.63
CA LEU A 329 1.93 -26.63 -28.05
C LEU A 329 0.84 -27.05 -27.07
N SER A 330 0.82 -28.30 -26.62
CA SER A 330 -0.10 -28.76 -25.59
C SER A 330 0.03 -27.95 -24.30
N LEU A 331 1.27 -27.68 -23.86
CA LEU A 331 1.54 -26.85 -22.69
C LEU A 331 1.07 -25.40 -22.91
N ALA A 332 1.33 -24.82 -24.08
CA ALA A 332 0.90 -23.46 -24.41
C ALA A 332 -0.64 -23.32 -24.35
N LEU A 333 -1.36 -24.29 -24.93
CA LEU A 333 -2.82 -24.33 -24.91
C LEU A 333 -3.36 -24.53 -23.49
N LEU A 334 -2.70 -25.35 -22.68
CA LEU A 334 -3.06 -25.55 -21.29
C LEU A 334 -2.89 -24.26 -20.46
N LEU A 335 -1.80 -23.51 -20.69
CA LEU A 335 -1.52 -22.25 -20.01
C LEU A 335 -2.45 -21.12 -20.45
N ALA A 336 -2.77 -21.05 -21.74
CA ALA A 336 -3.75 -20.10 -22.27
C ALA A 336 -5.16 -20.36 -21.71
N GLY A 337 -5.44 -21.61 -21.33
CA GLY A 337 -6.73 -22.05 -20.85
C GLY A 337 -7.78 -22.07 -21.96
N ALA A 338 -9.03 -22.32 -21.57
CA ALA A 338 -10.18 -22.19 -22.44
C ALA A 338 -11.08 -21.08 -21.90
N PRO A 339 -11.76 -20.30 -22.75
CA PRO A 339 -12.78 -19.38 -22.29
C PRO A 339 -13.87 -20.15 -21.53
N GLU A 340 -14.42 -19.54 -20.48
CA GLU A 340 -15.57 -20.12 -19.80
C GLU A 340 -16.72 -20.33 -20.79
N TRP A 341 -17.20 -21.57 -20.89
CA TRP A 341 -18.31 -21.89 -21.75
C TRP A 341 -19.61 -21.43 -21.08
N SER A 342 -20.10 -20.24 -21.44
CA SER A 342 -21.44 -19.80 -21.05
C SER A 342 -22.46 -20.21 -22.12
N CYS A 343 -23.44 -21.02 -21.72
CA CYS A 343 -24.56 -21.41 -22.59
C CYS A 343 -25.56 -20.25 -22.66
N SER A 344 -25.18 -19.13 -23.26
CA SER A 344 -26.08 -18.04 -23.59
C SER A 344 -25.87 -17.65 -25.03
N THR A 345 -26.94 -17.81 -25.82
CA THR A 345 -27.13 -17.40 -27.23
C THR A 345 -26.76 -18.42 -28.31
N ARG A 346 -27.54 -19.51 -28.40
CA ARG A 346 -27.99 -20.03 -29.71
C ARG A 346 -29.31 -19.36 -30.07
N LYS A 347 -29.25 -18.20 -30.73
CA LYS A 347 -30.26 -17.84 -31.73
C LYS A 347 -29.64 -18.16 -33.07
N PHE A 348 -29.85 -19.39 -33.53
CA PHE A 348 -29.70 -19.73 -34.94
C PHE A 348 -30.87 -19.07 -35.67
N ILE A 349 -30.58 -18.21 -36.63
CA ILE A 349 -31.44 -17.97 -37.80
C ILE A 349 -30.97 -18.94 -38.87
#